data_AF-F0ZPC5-F1
#
_entry.id   AF-F0ZPC5-F1
#
_cell.length_a   1.000
_cell.length_b   1.000
_cell.length_c   1.000
_cell.angle_alpha   90.00
_cell.angle_beta   90.00
_cell.angle_gamma   90.00
#
_symmetry.space_group_name_H-M   'P 1'
#
loop_
_entity.id
_entity.type
_entity.pdbx_description
1 polymer ?
#
loop_
_entity_poly.entity_id
_entity_poly.type
_entity_poly.pdbx_seq_one_letter_code
_entity_poly.pdbx_strand_id
1 'polypeptide(L)'
;MKTKISIIGSAREPLLKKQHYSYMYDTFKKFLKDNNINSNDIILVSGGAAWSDHVAIKAFLNNLGSELIIYLPCELIKVSSLSTNSLDNDGESSNYQFKDNGNKDWDYNPGASLNYYHRIFSKEVGVNNSINEIIKAKEKGATIDTTSNGFLERNDRVSDSDIIIAFTFSKESEPKKGSGTSYTWEKSKSKFKYHFTLN
;
A
#
# COMPACT_ATOMS: atom_id res chain seq x y z
N MET A 1 -1.39 19.63 -15.59
CA MET A 1 -2.11 18.43 -15.11
C MET A 1 -1.10 17.59 -14.36
N LYS A 2 -1.42 17.10 -13.17
CA LYS A 2 -0.48 16.28 -12.38
C LYS A 2 -0.48 14.84 -12.88
N THR A 3 0.66 14.19 -12.81
CA THR A 3 0.85 12.78 -13.19
C THR A 3 0.44 11.86 -12.04
N LYS A 4 -0.47 10.92 -12.29
CA LYS A 4 -0.81 9.88 -11.32
C LYS A 4 0.21 8.74 -11.38
N ILE A 5 0.79 8.39 -10.23
CA ILE A 5 1.73 7.28 -10.11
C ILE A 5 1.19 6.27 -9.09
N SER A 6 0.81 5.09 -9.57
CA SER A 6 0.44 3.97 -8.70
C SER A 6 1.66 3.18 -8.28
N ILE A 7 1.76 2.88 -6.99
CA ILE A 7 2.76 1.96 -6.44
C ILE A 7 2.04 0.71 -5.94
N ILE A 8 2.39 -0.44 -6.53
CA ILE A 8 1.79 -1.74 -6.23
C ILE A 8 2.90 -2.77 -5.94
N GLY A 9 2.56 -3.89 -5.32
CA GLY A 9 3.54 -4.95 -5.16
C GLY A 9 3.14 -6.04 -4.20
N SER A 10 4.14 -6.87 -3.84
CA SER A 10 3.99 -7.97 -2.91
C SER A 10 3.70 -7.45 -1.49
N ALA A 11 2.75 -8.09 -0.81
CA ALA A 11 2.47 -7.86 0.61
C ALA A 11 2.96 -8.99 1.54
N ARG A 12 3.42 -10.12 0.99
CA ARG A 12 3.75 -11.31 1.80
C ARG A 12 4.78 -12.27 1.21
N GLU A 13 4.64 -12.66 -0.06
CA GLU A 13 5.34 -13.84 -0.59
C GLU A 13 6.34 -13.50 -1.71
N PRO A 14 7.58 -14.02 -1.63
CA PRO A 14 8.31 -14.46 -0.42
C PRO A 14 8.28 -13.49 0.76
N LEU A 15 8.58 -13.98 1.97
CA LEU A 15 8.58 -13.19 3.20
C LEU A 15 9.42 -11.91 3.03
N LEU A 16 8.76 -10.77 3.16
CA LEU A 16 9.42 -9.48 3.07
C LEU A 16 10.16 -9.15 4.36
N LYS A 17 11.23 -8.35 4.22
CA LYS A 17 12.14 -7.94 5.29
C LYS A 17 12.32 -6.43 5.22
N LYS A 18 12.81 -5.82 6.29
CA LYS A 18 13.13 -4.38 6.32
C LYS A 18 13.96 -3.91 5.11
N GLN A 19 14.91 -4.74 4.68
CA GLN A 19 15.79 -4.46 3.53
C GLN A 19 15.00 -4.33 2.23
N HIS A 20 14.01 -5.20 1.99
CA HIS A 20 13.14 -5.10 0.82
C HIS A 20 12.33 -3.79 0.83
N TYR A 21 11.79 -3.39 1.99
CA TYR A 21 11.06 -2.13 2.09
C TYR A 21 11.96 -0.90 1.86
N SER A 22 13.17 -0.89 2.42
CA SER A 22 14.17 0.16 2.14
C SER A 22 14.48 0.22 0.64
N TYR A 23 14.70 -0.94 0.01
CA TYR A 23 14.94 -1.04 -1.42
C TYR A 23 13.79 -0.46 -2.25
N MET A 24 12.53 -0.81 -1.94
CA MET A 24 11.37 -0.26 -2.65
C MET A 24 11.33 1.27 -2.57
N TYR A 25 11.52 1.81 -1.36
CA TYR A 25 11.46 3.26 -1.13
C TYR A 25 12.62 4.00 -1.80
N ASP A 26 13.84 3.46 -1.73
CA ASP A 26 15.01 4.05 -2.35
C ASP A 26 14.95 3.97 -3.88
N THR A 27 14.43 2.86 -4.42
CA THR A 27 14.19 2.68 -5.86
C THR A 27 13.15 3.66 -6.36
N PHE A 28 12.06 3.89 -5.62
CA PHE A 28 11.06 4.89 -5.98
C PHE A 28 11.65 6.31 -6.02
N LYS A 29 12.44 6.70 -5.00
CA LYS A 29 13.16 7.98 -5.01
C LYS A 29 14.10 8.10 -6.21
N LYS A 30 14.85 7.04 -6.51
CA LYS A 30 15.77 7.02 -7.65
C LYS A 30 15.00 7.15 -8.96
N PHE A 31 13.88 6.45 -9.10
CA PHE A 31 12.99 6.55 -10.26
C PHE A 31 12.53 7.99 -10.50
N LEU A 32 12.04 8.70 -9.47
CA LEU A 32 11.64 10.10 -9.60
C LEU A 32 12.81 10.98 -10.07
N LYS A 33 13.99 10.79 -9.48
CA LYS A 33 15.20 11.54 -9.83
C LYS A 33 15.65 11.28 -11.27
N ASP A 34 15.78 10.01 -11.67
CA ASP A 34 16.29 9.62 -12.99
C ASP A 34 15.37 10.10 -14.12
N ASN A 35 14.07 10.21 -13.86
CA ASN A 35 13.07 10.66 -14.82
C ASN A 35 12.76 12.16 -14.71
N ASN A 36 13.50 12.93 -13.89
CA ASN A 36 13.26 14.35 -13.63
C ASN A 36 11.81 14.68 -13.25
N ILE A 37 11.17 13.80 -12.47
CA ILE A 37 9.79 13.97 -12.01
C ILE A 37 9.79 14.84 -10.74
N ASN A 38 9.16 16.00 -10.82
CA ASN A 38 9.00 16.90 -9.69
C ASN A 38 7.87 16.43 -8.77
N SER A 39 8.11 16.40 -7.46
CA SER A 39 7.11 15.99 -6.47
C SER A 39 5.86 16.88 -6.46
N ASN A 40 5.97 18.16 -6.86
CA ASN A 40 4.83 19.07 -6.96
C ASN A 40 3.86 18.71 -8.10
N ASP A 41 4.32 17.92 -9.08
CA ASP A 41 3.58 17.59 -10.28
C ASP A 41 2.98 16.17 -10.25
N ILE A 42 3.05 15.48 -9.10
CA ILE A 42 2.54 14.10 -8.98
C ILE A 42 1.41 13.95 -7.97
N ILE A 43 0.51 13.03 -8.30
CA ILE A 43 -0.48 12.43 -7.40
C ILE A 43 -0.05 11.00 -7.17
N LEU A 44 0.24 10.64 -5.92
CA LEU A 44 0.54 9.26 -5.56
C LEU A 44 -0.77 8.48 -5.41
N VAL A 45 -0.79 7.25 -5.89
CA VAL A 45 -1.95 6.35 -5.78
C VAL A 45 -1.51 5.06 -5.10
N SER A 46 -2.26 4.65 -4.08
CA SER A 46 -2.00 3.46 -3.27
C SER A 46 -3.29 2.74 -2.95
N GLY A 47 -3.18 1.44 -2.68
CA GLY A 47 -4.29 0.68 -2.14
C GLY A 47 -4.26 0.46 -0.64
N GLY A 48 -3.32 1.10 0.06
CA GLY A 48 -3.23 1.12 1.51
C GLY A 48 -2.92 -0.22 2.15
N ALA A 49 -2.43 -1.21 1.40
CA ALA A 49 -1.85 -2.41 1.99
C ALA A 49 -0.48 -2.12 2.62
N ALA A 50 0.03 -3.07 3.39
CA ALA A 50 1.39 -3.03 3.89
C ALA A 50 2.43 -3.12 2.76
N TRP A 51 3.70 -2.88 3.09
CA TRP A 51 4.85 -3.04 2.18
C TRP A 51 4.84 -2.08 0.98
N SER A 52 4.62 -2.57 -0.25
CA SER A 52 4.77 -1.77 -1.47
C SER A 52 3.79 -0.60 -1.54
N ASP A 53 2.52 -0.83 -1.21
CA ASP A 53 1.50 0.23 -1.13
C ASP A 53 1.90 1.31 -0.09
N HIS A 54 2.64 0.90 0.95
CA HIS A 54 3.12 1.79 2.02
C HIS A 54 4.28 2.70 1.59
N VAL A 55 4.93 2.41 0.47
CA VAL A 55 5.94 3.29 -0.15
C VAL A 55 5.31 4.62 -0.57
N ALA A 56 4.10 4.58 -1.14
CA ALA A 56 3.37 5.80 -1.54
C ALA A 56 3.00 6.65 -0.31
N ILE A 57 2.58 6.00 0.78
CA ILE A 57 2.25 6.66 2.05
C ILE A 57 3.50 7.34 2.62
N LYS A 58 4.61 6.60 2.72
CA LYS A 58 5.89 7.15 3.19
C LYS A 58 6.40 8.28 2.28
N ALA A 59 6.28 8.14 0.97
CA ALA A 59 6.70 9.15 0.00
C ALA A 59 5.90 10.45 0.20
N PHE A 60 4.57 10.37 0.30
CA PHE A 60 3.72 11.53 0.56
C PHE A 60 4.05 12.20 1.90
N LEU A 61 4.22 11.42 2.98
CA LEU A 61 4.62 11.96 4.28
C LEU A 61 5.95 12.70 4.23
N ASN A 62 6.88 12.28 3.35
CA ASN A 62 8.17 12.91 3.10
C ASN A 62 8.17 13.96 1.95
N ASN A 63 7.00 14.44 1.52
CA ASN A 63 6.86 15.48 0.47
C ASN A 63 7.40 15.07 -0.92
N LEU A 64 7.44 13.76 -1.20
CA LEU A 64 7.81 13.22 -2.51
C LEU A 64 6.61 13.07 -3.44
N GLY A 65 5.46 13.65 -3.09
CA GLY A 65 4.29 13.82 -3.94
C GLY A 65 3.39 14.89 -3.36
N SER A 66 2.77 15.69 -4.24
CA SER A 66 1.93 16.83 -3.83
C SER A 66 0.58 16.40 -3.28
N GLU A 67 0.09 15.24 -3.71
CA GLU A 67 -1.18 14.65 -3.33
C GLU A 67 -1.02 13.14 -3.18
N LEU A 68 -1.92 12.54 -2.39
CA LEU A 68 -2.02 11.10 -2.23
C LEU A 68 -3.50 10.69 -2.21
N ILE A 69 -3.82 9.67 -3.01
CA ILE A 69 -5.11 8.98 -3.00
C ILE A 69 -4.86 7.55 -2.53
N ILE A 70 -5.57 7.13 -1.49
CA ILE A 70 -5.52 5.77 -0.96
C ILE A 70 -6.89 5.13 -1.14
N TYR A 71 -6.97 4.13 -2.01
CA TYR A 71 -8.17 3.30 -2.18
C TYR A 71 -8.08 2.10 -1.24
N LEU A 72 -8.90 2.08 -0.19
CA LEU A 72 -8.95 0.97 0.75
C LEU A 72 -10.01 -0.05 0.33
N PRO A 73 -9.73 -1.36 0.45
CA PRO A 73 -10.70 -2.41 0.10
C PRO A 73 -11.81 -2.60 1.14
N CYS A 74 -11.70 -1.91 2.27
CA CYS A 74 -12.70 -1.90 3.33
C CYS A 74 -12.54 -0.66 4.21
N GLU A 75 -13.52 -0.44 5.09
CA GLU A 75 -13.55 0.68 6.03
C GLU A 75 -12.39 0.62 7.04
N LEU A 76 -11.80 1.78 7.33
CA LEU A 76 -10.86 1.97 8.44
C LEU A 76 -11.63 2.57 9.62
N ILE A 77 -11.79 1.80 10.69
CA ILE A 77 -12.64 2.13 11.84
C ILE A 77 -11.79 2.52 13.06
N LYS A 78 -12.33 3.41 13.89
CA LYS A 78 -11.75 3.74 15.18
C LYS A 78 -12.07 2.63 16.19
N VAL A 79 -11.08 2.13 16.90
CA VAL A 79 -11.26 1.16 18.00
C VAL A 79 -11.21 1.87 19.34
N SER A 80 -12.20 1.62 20.19
CA SER A 80 -12.12 1.96 21.60
C SER A 80 -11.18 0.98 22.29
N SER A 81 -10.33 1.48 23.19
CA SER A 81 -9.37 0.74 24.04
C SER A 81 -9.95 -0.41 24.90
N LEU A 82 -11.25 -0.71 24.78
CA LEU A 82 -11.97 -1.75 25.51
C LEU A 82 -12.39 -2.95 24.65
N SER A 83 -12.12 -2.95 23.33
CA SER A 83 -12.38 -4.11 22.47
C SER A 83 -11.19 -5.06 22.47
N THR A 84 -10.93 -5.68 23.62
CA THR A 84 -9.94 -6.75 23.76
C THR A 84 -10.48 -8.06 23.18
N ASN A 85 -10.33 -8.24 21.87
CA ASN A 85 -9.94 -9.55 21.34
C ASN A 85 -8.44 -9.51 20.96
N SER A 86 -7.67 -8.81 21.79
CA SER A 86 -6.23 -8.66 21.67
C SER A 86 -5.56 -9.98 22.03
N LEU A 87 -5.13 -10.71 21.00
CA LEU A 87 -3.95 -11.56 21.08
C LEU A 87 -2.65 -10.72 21.19
N ASP A 88 -2.77 -9.40 21.34
CA ASP A 88 -1.68 -8.44 21.42
C ASP A 88 -1.29 -8.20 22.88
N ASN A 89 -0.32 -8.98 23.38
CA ASN A 89 0.42 -8.66 24.60
C ASN A 89 1.52 -7.61 24.38
N ASP A 90 1.58 -6.98 23.19
CA ASP A 90 2.63 -6.03 22.80
C ASP A 90 2.06 -4.59 22.70
N GLY A 91 1.69 -4.03 23.85
CA GLY A 91 2.03 -2.66 24.27
C GLY A 91 1.57 -1.39 23.51
N GLU A 92 1.03 -1.43 22.29
CA GLU A 92 0.57 -0.18 21.64
C GLU A 92 -0.53 -0.42 20.59
N SER A 93 -1.79 -0.41 21.05
CA SER A 93 -2.96 -0.47 20.15
C SER A 93 -3.06 0.84 19.34
N SER A 94 -3.12 0.74 18.01
CA SER A 94 -3.63 1.87 17.22
C SER A 94 -5.08 2.13 17.60
N ASN A 95 -5.47 3.39 17.64
CA ASN A 95 -6.86 3.77 17.74
C ASN A 95 -7.66 3.42 16.46
N TYR A 96 -7.02 2.84 15.44
CA TYR A 96 -7.65 2.48 14.16
C TYR A 96 -7.27 1.07 13.71
N GLN A 97 -8.21 0.40 13.06
CA GLN A 97 -7.99 -0.87 12.39
C GLN A 97 -8.87 -0.97 11.14
N PHE A 98 -8.50 -1.84 10.21
CA PHE A 98 -9.41 -2.20 9.13
C PHE A 98 -10.56 -3.05 9.66
N LYS A 99 -11.78 -2.78 9.19
CA LYS A 99 -12.99 -3.45 9.67
C LYS A 99 -12.97 -4.93 9.28
N ASP A 100 -12.70 -5.78 10.27
CA ASP A 100 -12.84 -7.22 10.17
C ASP A 100 -14.34 -7.57 10.09
N ASN A 101 -14.74 -8.30 9.05
CA ASN A 101 -16.14 -8.70 8.84
C ASN A 101 -16.46 -10.10 9.39
N GLY A 102 -15.51 -10.75 10.06
CA GLY A 102 -15.66 -12.07 10.67
C GLY A 102 -15.65 -13.24 9.69
N ASN A 103 -15.50 -13.00 8.39
CA ASN A 103 -15.40 -14.09 7.42
C ASN A 103 -14.07 -14.85 7.62
N LYS A 104 -14.13 -16.18 7.65
CA LYS A 104 -12.97 -17.07 7.83
C LYS A 104 -12.14 -17.19 6.56
N ASP A 105 -12.75 -16.94 5.41
CA ASP A 105 -12.04 -16.89 4.15
C ASP A 105 -11.41 -15.50 3.99
N TRP A 106 -10.08 -15.48 3.96
CA TRP A 106 -9.26 -14.27 3.96
C TRP A 106 -9.45 -13.43 2.69
N ASP A 107 -9.83 -14.07 1.57
CA ASP A 107 -10.17 -13.39 0.32
C ASP A 107 -11.42 -12.52 0.44
N TYR A 108 -12.34 -12.92 1.32
CA TYR A 108 -13.59 -12.21 1.60
C TYR A 108 -13.55 -11.43 2.92
N ASN A 109 -12.39 -11.38 3.59
CA ASN A 109 -12.15 -10.57 4.79
C ASN A 109 -10.92 -9.68 4.61
N PRO A 110 -11.03 -8.62 3.79
CA PRO A 110 -9.92 -7.70 3.57
C PRO A 110 -9.44 -7.04 4.87
N GLY A 111 -10.34 -6.83 5.84
CA GLY A 111 -10.00 -6.21 7.12
C GLY A 111 -9.04 -7.06 7.94
N ALA A 112 -9.37 -8.34 8.16
CA ALA A 112 -8.49 -9.26 8.86
C ALA A 112 -7.13 -9.42 8.16
N SER A 113 -7.15 -9.60 6.83
CA SER A 113 -5.95 -9.71 6.00
C SER A 113 -5.03 -8.49 6.14
N LEU A 114 -5.58 -7.28 6.01
CA LEU A 114 -4.81 -6.05 6.13
C LEU A 114 -4.25 -5.83 7.55
N ASN A 115 -5.07 -6.03 8.58
CA ASN A 115 -4.62 -5.90 9.97
C ASN A 115 -3.45 -6.86 10.26
N TYR A 116 -3.53 -8.11 9.78
CA TYR A 116 -2.46 -9.09 9.89
C TYR A 116 -1.16 -8.62 9.21
N TYR A 117 -1.24 -8.18 7.94
CA TYR A 117 -0.04 -7.76 7.21
C TYR A 117 0.59 -6.47 7.75
N HIS A 118 -0.23 -5.52 8.20
CA HIS A 118 0.28 -4.29 8.82
C HIS A 118 1.01 -4.58 10.14
N ARG A 119 0.55 -5.54 10.95
CA ARG A 119 1.25 -5.95 12.18
C ARG A 119 2.62 -6.56 11.87
N ILE A 120 2.69 -7.48 10.89
CA ILE A 120 3.96 -8.09 10.46
C ILE A 120 4.92 -7.02 9.92
N PHE A 121 4.43 -6.17 9.04
CA PHE A 121 5.21 -5.08 8.47
C PHE A 121 5.74 -4.13 9.53
N SER A 122 4.88 -3.71 10.47
CA SER A 122 5.26 -2.85 11.60
C SER A 122 6.40 -3.43 12.41
N LYS A 123 6.26 -4.70 12.80
CA LYS A 123 7.28 -5.44 13.54
C LYS A 123 8.60 -5.54 12.76
N GLU A 124 8.52 -5.94 11.50
CA GLU A 124 9.71 -6.22 10.67
C GLU A 124 10.48 -4.95 10.29
N VAL A 125 9.78 -3.86 9.98
CA VAL A 125 10.42 -2.58 9.63
C VAL A 125 10.86 -1.79 10.86
N GLY A 126 10.26 -2.06 12.01
CA GLY A 126 10.47 -1.31 13.25
C GLY A 126 9.71 0.01 13.26
N VAL A 127 8.48 0.03 12.74
CA VAL A 127 7.55 1.17 12.87
C VAL A 127 6.45 0.77 13.83
N ASN A 128 6.21 1.58 14.87
CA ASN A 128 5.26 1.25 15.96
C ASN A 128 3.92 0.74 15.41
N ASN A 129 3.29 1.52 14.53
CA ASN A 129 2.07 1.12 13.85
C ASN A 129 1.94 1.79 12.49
N SER A 130 1.93 0.97 11.44
CA SER A 130 1.86 1.44 10.05
C SER A 130 0.47 1.94 9.67
N ILE A 131 -0.61 1.49 10.31
CA ILE A 131 -1.95 2.06 10.10
C ILE A 131 -2.00 3.52 10.56
N ASN A 132 -1.26 3.88 11.61
CA ASN A 132 -1.16 5.28 12.04
C ASN A 132 -0.50 6.16 10.97
N GLU A 133 0.34 5.63 10.08
CA GLU A 133 0.89 6.41 8.96
C GLU A 133 -0.16 6.71 7.89
N ILE A 134 -1.14 5.82 7.69
CA ILE A 134 -2.32 6.10 6.85
C ILE A 134 -3.13 7.26 7.45
N ILE A 135 -3.33 7.24 8.77
CA ILE A 135 -4.03 8.32 9.48
C ILE A 135 -3.27 9.64 9.40
N LYS A 136 -1.95 9.63 9.63
CA LYS A 136 -1.10 10.81 9.45
C LYS A 136 -1.16 11.36 8.04
N ALA A 137 -1.22 10.48 7.03
CA ALA A 137 -1.37 10.90 5.65
C ALA A 137 -2.74 11.57 5.43
N LYS A 138 -3.83 11.00 5.96
CA LYS A 138 -5.16 11.62 5.95
C LYS A 138 -5.16 13.00 6.61
N GLU A 139 -4.55 13.13 7.79
CA GLU A 139 -4.42 14.40 8.51
C GLU A 139 -3.60 15.44 7.74
N LYS A 140 -2.60 14.99 6.97
CA LYS A 140 -1.82 15.83 6.06
C LYS A 140 -2.58 16.20 4.76
N GLY A 141 -3.78 15.67 4.54
CA GLY A 141 -4.63 15.99 3.40
C GLY A 141 -4.71 14.92 2.31
N ALA A 142 -4.23 13.69 2.57
CA ALA A 142 -4.46 12.58 1.65
C ALA A 142 -5.95 12.24 1.56
N THR A 143 -6.40 11.90 0.35
CA THR A 143 -7.75 11.39 0.11
C THR A 143 -7.78 9.91 0.47
N ILE A 144 -8.71 9.52 1.34
CA ILE A 144 -8.98 8.11 1.67
C ILE A 144 -10.34 7.74 1.08
N ASP A 145 -10.34 6.81 0.14
CA ASP A 145 -11.54 6.26 -0.48
C ASP A 145 -11.75 4.84 0.05
N THR A 146 -12.88 4.62 0.73
CA THR A 146 -13.28 3.30 1.28
C THR A 146 -14.51 2.73 0.57
N THR A 147 -14.82 3.21 -0.64
CA THR A 147 -16.02 2.80 -1.39
C THR A 147 -15.86 1.46 -2.09
N SER A 148 -14.63 0.94 -2.20
CA SER A 148 -14.35 -0.35 -2.81
C SER A 148 -14.81 -1.50 -1.93
N ASN A 149 -15.43 -2.52 -2.53
CA ASN A 149 -15.85 -3.74 -1.86
C ASN A 149 -14.84 -4.88 -2.10
N GLY A 150 -13.74 -4.88 -1.34
CA GLY A 150 -12.69 -5.90 -1.43
C GLY A 150 -11.53 -5.53 -2.35
N PHE A 151 -10.56 -6.46 -2.46
CA PHE A 151 -9.28 -6.18 -3.11
C PHE A 151 -9.36 -5.95 -4.63
N LEU A 152 -10.24 -6.67 -5.34
CA LEU A 152 -10.33 -6.57 -6.80
C LEU A 152 -10.88 -5.22 -7.26
N GLU A 153 -11.99 -4.77 -6.68
CA GLU A 153 -12.57 -3.45 -7.00
C GLU A 153 -11.60 -2.32 -6.63
N ARG A 154 -10.94 -2.44 -5.47
CA ARG A 154 -9.88 -1.53 -5.08
C ARG A 154 -8.76 -1.50 -6.11
N ASN A 155 -8.32 -2.66 -6.60
CA ASN A 155 -7.25 -2.76 -7.58
C ASN A 155 -7.63 -2.16 -8.93
N ASP A 156 -8.89 -2.26 -9.35
CA ASP A 156 -9.37 -1.58 -10.56
C ASP A 156 -9.17 -0.06 -10.44
N ARG A 157 -9.46 0.53 -9.27
CA ARG A 157 -9.22 1.96 -9.00
C ARG A 157 -7.74 2.31 -9.01
N VAL A 158 -6.90 1.49 -8.37
CA VAL A 158 -5.44 1.68 -8.35
C VAL A 158 -4.83 1.54 -9.75
N SER A 159 -5.45 0.80 -10.66
CA SER A 159 -4.94 0.62 -12.03
C SER A 159 -5.05 1.87 -12.92
N ASP A 160 -5.93 2.83 -12.55
CA ASP A 160 -6.19 4.09 -13.26
C ASP A 160 -5.15 5.18 -12.96
N SER A 161 -3.92 4.93 -13.40
CA SER A 161 -2.79 5.87 -13.26
C SER A 161 -2.03 6.03 -14.58
N ASP A 162 -1.36 7.17 -14.72
CA ASP A 162 -0.52 7.47 -15.88
C ASP A 162 0.75 6.62 -15.88
N ILE A 163 1.30 6.34 -14.69
CA ILE A 163 2.46 5.48 -14.44
C ILE A 163 2.07 4.42 -13.41
N ILE A 164 2.51 3.18 -13.62
CA ILE A 164 2.39 2.11 -12.63
C ILE A 164 3.75 1.50 -12.32
N ILE A 165 4.08 1.44 -11.03
CA ILE A 165 5.33 0.88 -10.53
C ILE A 165 5.00 -0.35 -9.68
N ALA A 166 5.56 -1.50 -10.05
CA ALA A 166 5.36 -2.76 -9.36
C ALA A 166 6.66 -3.26 -8.71
N PHE A 167 6.59 -3.57 -7.41
CA PHE A 167 7.66 -4.22 -6.67
C PHE A 167 7.29 -5.67 -6.35
N THR A 168 7.90 -6.63 -7.02
CA THR A 168 7.63 -8.06 -6.77
C THR A 168 8.89 -8.91 -6.90
N PHE A 169 8.82 -10.18 -6.55
CA PHE A 169 9.92 -11.14 -6.71
C PHE A 169 9.96 -11.81 -8.09
N SER A 170 9.12 -11.38 -9.04
CA SER A 170 9.24 -11.85 -10.42
C SER A 170 10.61 -11.45 -10.99
N LYS A 171 11.26 -12.37 -11.71
CA LYS A 171 12.51 -12.10 -12.44
C LYS A 171 12.27 -11.61 -13.86
N GLU A 172 11.03 -11.71 -14.33
CA GLU A 172 10.59 -11.17 -15.61
C GLU A 172 10.37 -9.66 -15.50
N SER A 173 10.09 -9.00 -16.62
CA SER A 173 9.74 -7.57 -16.68
C SER A 173 8.34 -7.23 -16.18
N GLU A 174 7.63 -8.20 -15.60
CA GLU A 174 6.26 -8.05 -15.10
C GLU A 174 6.00 -8.87 -13.84
N PRO A 175 5.00 -8.51 -13.02
CA PRO A 175 4.54 -9.31 -11.88
C PRO A 175 4.13 -10.73 -12.27
N LYS A 176 4.34 -11.70 -11.37
CA LYS A 176 3.91 -13.08 -11.58
C LYS A 176 2.38 -13.16 -11.75
N LYS A 177 1.94 -13.78 -12.85
CA LYS A 177 0.53 -14.01 -13.17
C LYS A 177 -0.22 -14.74 -12.06
N GLY A 178 -1.51 -14.42 -11.92
CA GLY A 178 -2.39 -14.98 -10.90
C GLY A 178 -2.24 -14.34 -9.51
N SER A 179 -1.46 -13.27 -9.38
CA SER A 179 -1.37 -12.47 -8.15
C SER A 179 -2.26 -11.23 -8.22
N GLY A 180 -2.65 -10.68 -7.06
CA GLY A 180 -3.36 -9.40 -6.99
C GLY A 180 -2.57 -8.25 -7.64
N THR A 181 -1.24 -8.26 -7.55
CA THR A 181 -0.38 -7.29 -8.23
C THR A 181 -0.45 -7.45 -9.76
N SER A 182 -0.39 -8.69 -10.28
CA SER A 182 -0.54 -8.92 -11.72
C SER A 182 -1.92 -8.51 -12.24
N TYR A 183 -2.98 -8.70 -11.44
CA TYR A 183 -4.32 -8.23 -11.80
C TYR A 183 -4.34 -6.71 -12.01
N THR A 184 -3.81 -5.93 -11.05
CA THR A 184 -3.74 -4.47 -11.18
C THR A 184 -2.88 -4.03 -12.36
N TRP A 185 -1.74 -4.72 -12.57
CA TRP A 185 -0.82 -4.47 -13.68
C TRP A 185 -1.50 -4.68 -15.04
N GLU A 186 -2.21 -5.78 -15.21
CA GLU A 186 -2.91 -6.14 -16.46
C GLU A 186 -4.09 -5.19 -16.74
N LYS A 187 -4.83 -4.79 -15.71
CA LYS A 187 -5.95 -3.83 -15.82
C LYS A 187 -5.50 -2.42 -16.20
N SER A 188 -4.29 -2.03 -15.81
CA SER A 188 -3.81 -0.67 -16.08
C SER A 188 -3.67 -0.42 -17.59
N LYS A 189 -4.25 0.68 -18.05
CA LYS A 189 -4.11 1.18 -19.43
C LYS A 189 -2.87 2.06 -19.63
N SER A 190 -2.07 2.24 -18.58
CA SER A 190 -0.84 3.02 -18.64
C SER A 190 0.10 2.46 -19.72
N LYS A 191 0.71 3.36 -20.49
CA LYS A 191 1.82 3.04 -21.40
C LYS A 191 3.17 2.97 -20.68
N PHE A 192 3.23 3.45 -19.43
CA PHE A 192 4.43 3.61 -18.63
C PHE A 192 4.36 2.68 -17.42
N LYS A 193 4.73 1.43 -17.63
CA LYS A 193 4.74 0.39 -16.60
C LYS A 193 6.18 0.02 -16.25
N TYR A 194 6.52 0.08 -14.96
CA TYR A 194 7.85 -0.23 -14.46
C TYR A 194 7.77 -1.31 -13.41
N HIS A 195 8.52 -2.38 -13.61
CA HIS A 195 8.61 -3.46 -12.64
C HIS A 195 10.03 -3.55 -12.11
N PHE A 196 10.14 -3.65 -10.78
CA PHE A 196 11.40 -3.75 -10.07
C PHE A 196 11.40 -5.03 -9.25
N THR A 197 12.39 -5.89 -9.52
CA THR A 197 12.57 -7.17 -8.81
C THR A 197 13.13 -6.93 -7.42
N LEU A 198 12.51 -7.56 -6.43
CA LEU A 198 13.03 -7.65 -5.06
C LEU A 198 14.04 -8.80 -4.99
N ASN A 199 15.22 -8.53 -4.41
CA ASN A 199 16.30 -9.50 -4.21
C ASN A 199 16.60 -9.67 -2.72
#